data_AF-A9DW20-F1
#
_entry.id   AF-A9DW20-F1
#
_cell.length_a   1.000
_cell.length_b   1.000
_cell.length_c   1.000
_cell.angle_alpha   90.00
_cell.angle_beta   90.00
_cell.angle_gamma   90.00
#
_symmetry.space_group_name_H-M   'P 1'
#
loop_
_entity.id
_entity.type
_entity.pdbx_description
1 polymer ?
#
loop_
_entity_poly.entity_id
_entity_poly.type
_entity_poly.pdbx_seq_one_letter_code
_entity_poly.pdbx_strand_id
1 'polypeptide(L)'
;MGASQGWKLKHDSETKLIVWFADGNIRTLYSIDWNYKFSKTKKREIGLARFYKKIEDYGEKAITAEIYDMSSGMRIAKFRRGEEVAINQNEY
;
A
#
# COMPACT_ATOMS: atom_id res chain seq x y z
N MET A 1 -16.37 7.41 -29.01
CA MET A 1 -14.96 7.18 -28.63
C MET A 1 -14.80 7.70 -27.21
N GLY A 2 -14.72 6.79 -26.23
CA GLY A 2 -14.70 7.16 -24.81
C GLY A 2 -13.41 7.88 -24.45
N ALA A 3 -13.51 9.02 -23.76
CA ALA A 3 -12.35 9.76 -23.26
C ALA A 3 -11.43 8.79 -22.52
N SER A 4 -10.15 8.80 -22.87
CA SER A 4 -9.09 8.03 -22.21
C SER A 4 -8.99 8.46 -20.75
N GLN A 5 -9.84 7.88 -19.89
CA GLN A 5 -9.79 8.11 -18.46
C GLN A 5 -8.48 7.51 -17.95
N GLY A 6 -7.56 8.39 -17.57
CA GLY A 6 -6.34 7.97 -16.91
C GLY A 6 -6.64 7.35 -15.54
N TRP A 7 -5.69 6.55 -15.05
CA TRP A 7 -5.77 5.87 -13.77
C TRP A 7 -6.06 6.82 -12.63
N LYS A 8 -6.97 6.40 -11.75
CA LYS A 8 -7.39 7.13 -10.57
C LYS A 8 -6.85 6.45 -9.32
N LEU A 9 -6.08 7.20 -8.53
CA LEU A 9 -5.63 6.74 -7.21
C LEU A 9 -6.83 6.24 -6.40
N LYS A 10 -6.63 5.21 -5.56
CA LYS A 10 -7.67 4.51 -4.78
C LYS A 10 -8.59 3.61 -5.60
N HIS A 11 -9.13 4.09 -6.71
CA HIS A 11 -10.04 3.29 -7.55
C HIS A 11 -9.29 2.23 -8.35
N ASP A 12 -8.13 2.61 -8.91
CA ASP A 12 -7.34 1.77 -9.81
C ASP A 12 -6.13 1.13 -9.15
N SER A 13 -5.90 1.40 -7.86
CA SER A 13 -4.79 0.86 -7.09
C SER A 13 -5.04 -0.60 -6.71
N GLU A 14 -4.02 -1.44 -6.89
CA GLU A 14 -4.11 -2.88 -6.57
C GLU A 14 -3.85 -3.16 -5.09
N THR A 15 -3.16 -2.26 -4.39
CA THR A 15 -2.86 -2.41 -2.96
C THR A 15 -3.09 -1.11 -2.20
N LYS A 16 -3.32 -1.23 -0.90
CA LYS A 16 -3.34 -0.11 0.03
C LYS A 16 -2.40 -0.38 1.21
N LEU A 17 -1.81 0.67 1.74
CA LEU A 17 -0.96 0.68 2.90
C LEU A 17 -1.65 1.50 3.99
N ILE A 18 -1.84 0.91 5.17
CA ILE A 18 -2.35 1.60 6.36
C ILE A 18 -1.20 1.69 7.35
N VAL A 19 -0.89 2.90 7.82
CA VAL A 19 0.20 3.16 8.76
C VAL A 19 -0.35 3.83 10.01
N TRP A 20 -0.03 3.27 11.16
CA TRP A 20 -0.27 3.83 12.49
C TRP A 20 1.02 4.44 13.01
N PHE A 21 1.03 5.76 13.17
CA PHE A 21 2.18 6.51 13.66
C PHE A 21 2.18 6.60 15.18
N ALA A 22 3.37 6.81 15.75
CA ALA A 22 3.57 6.92 17.20
C ALA A 22 2.87 8.14 17.82
N ASP A 23 2.60 9.17 17.02
CA ASP A 23 1.85 10.35 17.43
C ASP A 23 0.32 10.13 17.48
N GLY A 24 -0.17 8.93 17.14
CA GLY A 24 -1.59 8.59 17.11
C GLY A 24 -2.28 8.82 15.76
N ASN A 25 -1.60 9.43 14.78
CA ASN A 25 -2.15 9.56 13.44
C ASN A 25 -2.19 8.23 12.69
N ILE A 26 -3.27 8.05 11.91
CA ILE A 26 -3.45 6.92 11.00
C ILE A 26 -3.49 7.45 9.58
N ARG A 27 -2.67 6.90 8.68
CA ARG A 27 -2.68 7.28 7.26
C ARG A 27 -2.95 6.07 6.39
N THR A 28 -3.88 6.21 5.47
CA THR A 28 -4.11 5.25 4.39
C THR A 28 -3.52 5.80 3.09
N LEU A 29 -2.71 4.98 2.44
CA LEU A 29 -2.05 5.26 1.17
C LEU A 29 -2.48 4.20 0.17
N TYR A 30 -2.58 4.58 -1.11
CA TYR A 30 -2.94 3.67 -2.18
C TYR A 30 -1.77 3.54 -3.14
N SER A 31 -1.55 2.34 -3.68
CA SER A 31 -0.42 2.09 -4.55
C SER A 31 -0.57 2.81 -5.87
N ILE A 32 0.54 3.31 -6.40
CA ILE A 32 0.61 3.83 -7.75
C ILE A 32 1.30 2.73 -8.56
N ASP A 33 0.49 1.88 -9.16
CA ASP A 33 0.93 0.70 -9.92
C ASP A 33 1.26 1.05 -11.38
N TRP A 34 1.23 2.33 -11.74
CA TRP A 34 1.48 2.82 -13.09
C TRP A 34 2.60 3.87 -13.11
N ASN A 35 3.29 3.99 -14.24
CA ASN A 35 4.37 4.96 -14.42
C ASN A 35 3.85 6.40 -14.59
N TYR A 36 2.73 6.55 -15.29
CA TYR A 36 2.08 7.82 -15.55
C TYR A 36 0.57 7.61 -15.72
N LYS A 37 -0.20 8.69 -15.57
CA LYS A 37 -1.68 8.67 -15.49
C LYS A 37 -2.36 7.93 -16.65
N PHE A 38 -1.80 7.98 -17.86
CA PHE A 38 -2.37 7.37 -19.06
C PHE A 38 -1.66 6.07 -19.50
N SER A 39 -0.89 5.46 -18.61
CA SER A 39 -0.20 4.20 -18.93
C SER A 39 -1.22 3.12 -19.31
N LYS A 40 -0.91 2.29 -20.30
CA LYS A 40 -1.79 1.18 -20.69
C LYS A 40 -1.66 -0.05 -19.78
N THR A 41 -0.65 -0.08 -18.91
CA THR A 41 -0.28 -1.24 -18.11
C THR A 41 -0.16 -0.88 -16.64
N LYS A 42 -0.59 -1.78 -15.76
CA LYS A 42 -0.31 -1.74 -14.32
C LYS A 42 0.77 -2.76 -13.97
N LYS A 43 1.57 -2.44 -12.97
CA LYS A 43 2.63 -3.25 -12.40
C LYS A 43 2.56 -3.13 -10.88
N ARG A 44 1.81 -4.04 -10.25
CA ARG A 44 1.69 -4.18 -8.81
C ARG A 44 3.02 -4.08 -8.06
N GLU A 45 4.07 -4.72 -8.61
CA GLU A 45 5.40 -4.77 -8.02
C GLU A 45 6.01 -3.37 -7.79
N ILE A 46 5.74 -2.43 -8.69
CA ILE A 46 6.21 -1.04 -8.56
C ILE A 46 5.51 -0.34 -7.40
N GLY A 47 4.19 -0.55 -7.27
CA GLY A 47 3.40 -0.01 -6.17
C GLY A 47 3.86 -0.55 -4.81
N LEU A 48 4.08 -1.87 -4.73
CA LEU A 48 4.59 -2.54 -3.55
C LEU A 48 6.00 -2.04 -3.17
N ALA A 49 6.94 -2.01 -4.11
CA ALA A 49 8.31 -1.52 -3.85
C ALA A 49 8.32 -0.11 -3.25
N ARG A 50 7.42 0.77 -3.73
CA ARG A 50 7.24 2.12 -3.17
C ARG A 50 6.72 2.10 -1.74
N PHE A 51 5.85 1.17 -1.39
CA PHE A 51 5.37 1.01 -0.02
C PHE A 51 6.45 0.48 0.92
N TYR A 52 7.19 -0.56 0.53
CA TYR A 52 8.31 -1.07 1.32
C TYR A 52 9.32 0.05 1.63
N LYS A 53 9.71 0.81 0.60
CA LYS A 53 10.59 1.98 0.77
C LYS A 53 10.01 3.03 1.71
N LYS A 54 8.69 3.23 1.70
CA LYS A 54 8.03 4.21 2.57
C LYS A 54 7.96 3.76 4.02
N ILE A 55 7.77 2.47 4.24
CA ILE A 55 7.78 1.88 5.59
C ILE A 55 9.19 1.99 6.18
N GLU A 56 10.22 1.73 5.37
CA GLU A 56 11.62 1.95 5.74
C GLU A 56 11.90 3.43 6.08
N ASP A 57 11.43 4.37 5.26
CA ASP A 57 11.56 5.82 5.49
C ASP A 57 10.85 6.28 6.79
N TYR A 58 9.70 5.68 7.10
CA TYR A 58 9.01 5.96 8.36
C TYR A 58 9.73 5.37 9.57
N GLY A 59 10.35 4.20 9.43
CA GLY A 59 11.13 3.53 10.48
C GLY A 59 10.40 3.49 11.82
N GLU A 60 11.06 4.01 12.86
CA GLU A 60 10.53 4.03 14.23
C GLU A 60 9.31 4.94 14.44
N LYS A 61 9.04 5.87 13.51
CA LYS A 61 7.85 6.75 13.60
C LYS A 61 6.56 5.98 13.33
N ALA A 62 6.63 4.91 12.54
CA ALA A 62 5.50 4.02 12.27
C ALA A 62 5.48 2.89 13.30
N ILE A 63 4.51 2.89 14.21
CA ILE A 63 4.32 1.78 15.16
C ILE A 63 3.94 0.52 14.40
N THR A 64 3.00 0.64 13.48
CA THR A 64 2.48 -0.49 12.70
C THR A 64 2.22 -0.03 11.28
N ALA A 65 2.54 -0.89 10.32
CA ALA A 65 2.16 -0.69 8.93
C ALA A 65 1.61 -2.00 8.38
N GLU A 66 0.53 -1.93 7.62
CA GLU A 66 -0.10 -3.11 7.02
C GLU A 66 -0.40 -2.84 5.56
N ILE A 67 -0.04 -3.80 4.71
CA ILE A 67 -0.35 -3.75 3.28
C ILE A 67 -1.48 -4.74 3.02
N TYR A 68 -2.49 -4.26 2.29
CA TYR A 68 -3.65 -5.04 1.88
C TYR A 68 -3.75 -5.10 0.37
N ASP A 69 -4.20 -6.26 -0.12
CA ASP A 69 -4.68 -6.45 -1.47
C ASP A 69 -6.08 -5.83 -1.61
N MET A 70 -6.28 -4.98 -2.62
CA MET A 70 -7.56 -4.29 -2.84
C MET A 70 -8.61 -5.19 -3.50
N SER A 71 -8.18 -6.22 -4.25
CA SER A 71 -9.09 -7.16 -4.91
C SER A 71 -9.67 -8.15 -3.91
N SER A 72 -8.81 -8.74 -3.07
CA SER A 72 -9.20 -9.78 -2.12
C SER A 72 -9.52 -9.23 -0.73
N GLY A 73 -9.13 -7.98 -0.43
CA GLY A 73 -9.24 -7.40 0.92
C GLY A 73 -8.29 -8.02 1.95
N MET A 74 -7.41 -8.94 1.52
CA MET A 74 -6.51 -9.69 2.39
C MET A 74 -5.28 -8.88 2.78
N ARG A 75 -4.83 -9.03 4.03
CA ARG A 75 -3.55 -8.51 4.51
C ARG A 75 -2.43 -9.34 3.89
N ILE A 76 -1.54 -8.69 3.16
CA ILE A 76 -0.42 -9.35 2.46
C ILE A 76 0.93 -9.07 3.10
N ALA A 77 1.05 -8.04 3.94
CA ALA A 77 2.24 -7.77 4.74
C ALA A 77 1.87 -7.00 6.01
N LYS A 78 2.65 -7.21 7.09
CA LYS A 78 2.53 -6.49 8.35
C LYS A 78 3.92 -6.13 8.84
N PHE A 79 4.07 -4.90 9.34
CA PHE A 79 5.31 -4.38 9.87
C PHE A 79 5.05 -3.75 11.22
N ARG A 80 6.03 -3.86 12.11
CA ARG A 80 6.03 -3.21 13.42
C ARG A 80 7.36 -2.49 13.60
N ARG A 81 7.31 -1.16 13.79
CA ARG A 81 8.51 -0.31 13.91
C ARG A 81 9.53 -0.51 12.76
N GLY A 82 9.03 -0.71 11.54
CA GLY A 82 9.85 -0.93 10.34
C GLY A 82 10.25 -2.38 10.09
N GLU A 83 10.09 -3.30 11.05
CA GLU A 83 10.42 -4.71 10.87
C GLU A 83 9.20 -5.51 10.37
N GLU A 84 9.40 -6.36 9.36
CA GLU A 84 8.34 -7.25 8.88
C GLU A 84 8.04 -8.32 9.94
N VAL A 85 6.76 -8.48 10.25
CA VAL A 85 6.28 -9.48 11.21
C VAL A 85 5.38 -10.48 10.50
N ALA A 86 5.46 -11.74 10.92
CA ALA A 86 4.63 -12.80 10.36
C ALA A 86 3.14 -12.44 10.46
N ILE A 87 2.43 -12.65 9.34
CA ILE A 87 0.98 -12.52 9.30
C ILE A 87 0.41 -13.79 9.93
N ASN A 88 0.03 -13.72 11.21
CA ASN A 88 -0.80 -14.77 11.78
C ASN A 88 -2.15 -14.72 11.06
N GLN A 89 -2.41 -15.72 10.21
CA GLN A 89 -3.65 -15.89 9.43
C GLN A 89 -4.87 -16.26 10.30
N ASN A 90 -4.75 -16.14 11.64
CA ASN A 90 -5.72 -16.63 12.62
C ASN A 90 -6.40 -15.52 13.42
N GLU A 91 -6.26 -14.26 13.04
CA GLU A 91 -7.04 -13.16 13.60
C GLU A 91 -8.40 -13.10 12.86
N TYR A 92 -9.35 -13.92 13.33
CA TYR A 92 -10.78 -13.88 12.96
C TYR A 92 -11.58 -13.10 14.01
#